data_AF-B7P1Y0-F1
#
_entry.id   AF-B7P1Y0-F1
#
_cell.length_a   1.000
_cell.length_b   1.000
_cell.length_c   1.000
_cell.angle_alpha   90.00
_cell.angle_beta   90.00
_cell.angle_gamma   90.00
#
_symmetry.space_group_name_H-M   'P 1'
#
loop_
_entity.id
_entity.type
_entity.pdbx_description
1 polymer ?
#
loop_
_entity_poly.entity_id
_entity_poly.type
_entity_poly.pdbx_seq_one_letter_code
_entity_poly.pdbx_strand_id
1 'polypeptide(L)'
;MAFVVVNRQENFITTGLLRTSEAGVGEEAAIALAMTASTKIKYVVTYSKSAILNHARGRISPEASAILKSGLRNDARTGKIYLIWAPAHTGLAENECALDAARGFNDRADIDPNTTFAH
;
A
#
# COMPACT_ATOMS: atom_id res chain seq x y z
N MET A 1 -2.66 6.93 -9.41
CA MET A 1 -2.56 6.94 -7.93
C MET A 1 -1.42 6.03 -7.49
N ALA A 2 -0.37 6.62 -6.92
CA ALA A 2 0.75 5.92 -6.30
C ALA A 2 0.46 5.63 -4.82
N PHE A 3 1.00 4.53 -4.32
CA PHE A 3 0.96 4.15 -2.91
C PHE A 3 2.28 3.50 -2.50
N VAL A 4 2.62 3.67 -1.22
CA VAL A 4 3.90 3.21 -0.67
C VAL A 4 3.66 2.40 0.59
N VAL A 5 4.48 1.38 0.77
CA VAL A 5 4.52 0.55 1.96
C VAL A 5 5.83 0.85 2.68
N VAL A 6 5.74 1.35 3.90
CA VAL A 6 6.87 1.61 4.78
C VAL A 6 6.86 0.64 5.95
N ASN A 7 8.02 0.41 6.56
CA ASN A 7 8.09 -0.29 7.83
C ASN A 7 7.96 0.70 9.01
N ARG A 8 7.97 0.17 10.24
CA ARG A 8 7.88 0.97 11.47
C ARG A 8 9.01 2.01 11.62
N GLN A 9 10.15 1.80 10.97
CA GLN A 9 11.29 2.73 11.00
C GLN A 9 11.23 3.74 9.83
N GLU A 10 10.06 3.86 9.17
CA GLU A 10 9.84 4.72 8.00
C GLU A 10 10.69 4.35 6.77
N ASN A 11 11.33 3.17 6.78
CA ASN A 11 12.06 2.71 5.62
C ASN A 11 11.08 2.20 4.55
N PHE A 12 11.30 2.64 3.32
CA PHE A 12 10.57 2.17 2.15
C PHE A 12 10.75 0.66 1.94
N ILE A 13 9.65 -0.09 1.94
CA ILE A 13 9.65 -1.52 1.64
C ILE A 13 9.35 -1.72 0.15
N THR A 14 8.26 -1.14 -0.32
CA THR A 14 7.80 -1.28 -1.71
C THR A 14 6.83 -0.17 -2.09
N THR A 15 6.66 0.05 -3.38
CA THR A 15 5.74 1.04 -3.96
C THR A 15 4.90 0.39 -5.04
N GLY A 16 3.68 0.87 -5.21
CA GLY A 16 2.80 0.47 -6.30
C GLY A 16 2.24 1.68 -7.01
N LEU A 17 1.96 1.51 -8.29
CA LEU A 17 1.26 2.50 -9.10
C LEU A 17 0.02 1.85 -9.68
N LEU A 18 -1.12 2.48 -9.47
CA LEU A 18 -2.39 2.07 -10.04
C LEU A 18 -3.04 3.22 -10.81
N ARG A 19 -3.46 2.93 -12.05
CA ARG A 19 -4.24 3.86 -12.87
C ARG A 19 -5.69 3.85 -12.41
N THR A 20 -5.97 4.58 -11.34
CA THR A 20 -7.31 4.82 -10.81
C THR A 20 -7.42 6.25 -10.28
N SER A 21 -8.63 6.82 -10.36
CA SER A 21 -9.03 8.06 -9.67
C SER A 21 -9.86 7.77 -8.41
N GLU A 22 -10.24 6.51 -8.17
CA GLU A 22 -11.02 6.12 -7.01
C GLU A 22 -10.10 5.83 -5.82
N ALA A 23 -10.19 6.68 -4.78
CA ALA A 23 -9.37 6.56 -3.59
C ALA A 23 -9.52 5.20 -2.89
N GLY A 24 -10.75 4.66 -2.81
CA GLY A 24 -11.00 3.36 -2.18
C GLY A 24 -10.28 2.20 -2.87
N VAL A 25 -10.24 2.21 -4.21
CA VAL A 25 -9.50 1.21 -4.99
C VAL A 25 -8.00 1.33 -4.76
N GLY A 26 -7.46 2.55 -4.71
CA GLY A 26 -6.05 2.79 -4.40
C GLY A 26 -5.66 2.33 -3.00
N GLU A 27 -6.51 2.56 -2.01
CA GLU A 27 -6.29 2.13 -0.62
C GLU A 27 -6.34 0.61 -0.46
N GLU A 28 -7.28 -0.07 -1.11
CA GLU A 28 -7.35 -1.53 -1.12
C GLU A 28 -6.14 -2.15 -1.82
N ALA A 29 -5.68 -1.56 -2.92
CA ALA A 29 -4.45 -1.97 -3.61
C ALA A 29 -3.20 -1.77 -2.74
N ALA A 30 -3.14 -0.69 -1.96
CA ALA A 30 -2.05 -0.46 -1.00
C ALA A 30 -2.01 -1.51 0.11
N ILE A 31 -3.18 -1.88 0.67
CA ILE A 31 -3.28 -2.98 1.65
C ILE A 31 -2.80 -4.29 1.02
N ALA A 32 -3.27 -4.61 -0.18
CA ALA A 32 -2.86 -5.82 -0.90
C ALA A 32 -1.34 -5.86 -1.12
N LEU A 33 -0.74 -4.74 -1.56
CA LEU A 33 0.69 -4.65 -1.77
C LEU A 33 1.47 -4.85 -0.46
N ALA A 34 1.01 -4.23 0.63
CA ALA A 34 1.61 -4.41 1.95
C ALA A 34 1.55 -5.87 2.41
N MET A 35 0.44 -6.56 2.18
CA MET A 35 0.31 -7.99 2.50
C MET A 35 1.24 -8.87 1.67
N THR A 36 1.61 -8.45 0.47
CA THR A 36 2.51 -9.21 -0.41
C THR A 36 3.98 -8.83 -0.29
N ALA A 37 4.30 -7.72 0.40
CA ALA A 37 5.66 -7.18 0.40
C ALA A 37 6.70 -8.09 1.08
N SER A 38 6.29 -8.93 2.05
CA SER A 38 7.17 -9.93 2.67
C SER A 38 6.37 -10.99 3.44
N THR A 39 6.82 -12.25 3.38
CA THR A 39 6.28 -13.38 4.15
C THR A 39 6.29 -13.18 5.66
N LYS A 40 7.15 -12.28 6.17
CA LYS A 40 7.30 -12.00 7.60
C LYS A 40 6.27 -11.00 8.14
N ILE A 41 5.50 -10.35 7.27
CA ILE A 41 4.53 -9.33 7.67
C ILE A 41 3.39 -9.97 8.44
N LYS A 42 3.18 -9.50 9.67
CA LYS A 42 2.09 -9.94 10.56
C LYS A 42 1.04 -8.85 10.76
N TYR A 43 1.42 -7.58 10.59
CA TYR A 43 0.56 -6.43 10.86
C TYR A 43 0.63 -5.49 9.67
N VAL A 44 -0.55 -5.07 9.19
CA VAL A 44 -0.70 -4.00 8.20
C VAL A 44 -1.54 -2.91 8.86
N VAL A 45 -1.02 -1.69 8.88
CA VAL A 45 -1.72 -0.53 9.43
C VAL A 45 -2.20 0.34 8.28
N THR A 46 -3.45 0.78 8.33
CA THR A 46 -4.00 1.72 7.34
C THR A 46 -4.93 2.73 8.02
N TYR A 47 -4.96 3.94 7.48
CA TYR A 47 -5.86 5.00 7.93
C TYR A 47 -7.24 4.95 7.27
N SER A 48 -7.40 4.15 6.21
CA SER A 48 -8.67 4.01 5.51
C SER A 48 -9.61 3.07 6.23
N LYS A 49 -10.61 3.65 6.91
CA LYS A 49 -11.67 2.90 7.58
C LYS A 49 -12.52 2.09 6.58
N SER A 50 -12.80 2.68 5.41
CA SER A 50 -13.55 2.04 4.34
C SER A 50 -12.83 0.82 3.80
N ALA A 51 -11.53 0.93 3.49
CA ALA A 51 -10.76 -0.17 2.95
C ALA A 51 -10.64 -1.35 3.94
N ILE A 52 -10.48 -1.06 5.25
CA ILE A 52 -10.50 -2.10 6.29
C ILE A 52 -11.83 -2.83 6.36
N LEU A 53 -12.94 -2.09 6.36
CA LEU A 53 -14.28 -2.69 6.45
C LEU A 53 -14.58 -3.54 5.20
N ASN A 54 -14.20 -3.06 4.03
CA ASN A 54 -14.33 -3.77 2.77
C ASN A 54 -13.52 -5.06 2.77
N HIS A 55 -12.24 -4.99 3.16
CA HIS A 55 -11.37 -6.16 3.31
C HIS A 55 -11.93 -7.17 4.33
N ALA A 56 -12.39 -6.70 5.50
CA ALA A 56 -12.98 -7.56 6.52
C ALA A 56 -14.28 -8.25 6.05
N ARG A 57 -15.01 -7.64 5.11
CA ARG A 57 -16.20 -8.21 4.47
C ARG A 57 -15.87 -9.11 3.26
N GLY A 58 -14.60 -9.28 2.93
CA GLY A 58 -14.17 -10.01 1.73
C GLY A 58 -14.52 -9.31 0.41
N ARG A 59 -14.81 -8.01 0.45
CA ARG A 59 -15.13 -7.19 -0.71
C ARG A 59 -13.91 -6.32 -1.01
N ILE A 60 -13.07 -6.77 -1.93
CA ILE A 60 -11.89 -6.02 -2.38
C ILE A 60 -11.99 -5.79 -3.88
N SER A 61 -11.36 -4.72 -4.36
CA SER A 61 -11.33 -4.39 -5.77
C SER A 61 -10.65 -5.49 -6.60
N PRO A 62 -10.99 -5.62 -7.90
CA PRO A 62 -10.31 -6.55 -8.80
C PRO A 62 -8.79 -6.35 -8.82
N GLU A 63 -8.33 -5.10 -8.73
CA GLU A 63 -6.91 -4.71 -8.70
C GLU A 63 -6.22 -5.22 -7.43
N ALA A 64 -6.83 -4.99 -6.27
CA ALA A 64 -6.33 -5.51 -5.00
C ALA A 64 -6.30 -7.05 -5.01
N SER A 65 -7.32 -7.70 -5.57
CA SER A 65 -7.36 -9.16 -5.72
C SER A 65 -6.25 -9.67 -6.63
N ALA A 66 -5.95 -8.96 -7.72
CA ALA A 66 -4.87 -9.31 -8.64
C ALA A 66 -3.49 -9.23 -7.95
N ILE A 67 -3.24 -8.17 -7.17
CA ILE A 67 -2.00 -8.01 -6.39
C ILE A 67 -1.85 -9.16 -5.39
N LEU A 68 -2.90 -9.47 -4.62
CA LEU A 68 -2.88 -10.59 -3.67
C LEU A 68 -2.56 -11.92 -4.37
N LYS A 69 -3.24 -12.22 -5.48
CA LYS A 69 -3.00 -13.46 -6.25
C LYS A 69 -1.60 -13.53 -6.84
N SER A 70 -1.03 -12.41 -7.24
CA SER A 70 0.32 -12.34 -7.80
C SER A 70 1.38 -12.55 -6.72
N GLY A 71 1.25 -11.88 -5.58
CA GLY A 71 2.26 -11.91 -4.52
C GLY A 71 2.18 -13.11 -3.58
N LEU A 72 1.01 -13.75 -3.42
CA LEU A 72 0.86 -14.98 -2.62
C LEU A 72 1.28 -16.26 -3.36
N ARG A 73 1.63 -16.16 -4.65
CA ARG A 73 1.79 -17.34 -5.53
C ARG A 73 3.07 -18.13 -5.29
N ASN A 74 4.08 -17.56 -4.64
CA ASN A 74 5.41 -18.17 -4.51
C ASN A 74 5.80 -18.58 -3.09
N ASP A 75 5.06 -18.17 -2.07
CA ASP A 75 5.55 -18.26 -0.70
C ASP A 75 4.52 -18.95 0.19
N ALA A 76 4.94 -20.03 0.87
CA ALA A 76 4.18 -20.72 1.90
C ALA A 76 3.99 -19.83 3.14
N ARG A 77 3.22 -18.74 3.01
CA ARG A 77 2.85 -17.85 4.11
C ARG A 77 2.03 -18.66 5.11
N THR A 78 2.63 -18.96 6.25
CA THR A 78 2.09 -19.88 7.26
C THR A 78 1.30 -19.18 8.37
N GLY A 79 1.21 -17.85 8.35
CA GLY A 79 0.65 -17.03 9.43
C GLY A 79 -0.49 -16.10 9.00
N LYS A 80 -1.39 -15.81 9.95
CA LYS A 80 -2.44 -14.79 9.81
C LYS A 80 -1.83 -13.39 9.71
N ILE A 81 -2.41 -12.53 8.88
CA ILE A 81 -2.12 -11.09 8.84
C ILE A 81 -3.22 -10.36 9.61
N TYR A 82 -2.82 -9.48 10.51
CA TYR A 82 -3.71 -8.59 11.24
C TYR A 82 -3.75 -7.23 10.55
N LEU A 83 -4.94 -6.82 10.15
CA LEU A 83 -5.20 -5.50 9.58
C LEU A 83 -5.69 -4.57 10.68
N ILE A 84 -4.95 -3.49 10.94
CA ILE A 84 -5.18 -2.56 12.04
C ILE A 84 -5.58 -1.20 11.45
N TRP A 85 -6.72 -0.68 11.92
CA TRP A 85 -7.12 0.69 11.62
C TRP A 85 -6.48 1.66 12.62
N ALA A 86 -5.83 2.70 12.10
CA ALA A 86 -5.31 3.79 12.92
C ALA A 86 -5.69 5.14 12.29
N PRO A 87 -6.26 6.09 13.04
CA PRO A 87 -6.64 7.39 12.49
C PRO A 87 -5.41 8.19 12.04
N ALA A 88 -5.50 8.78 10.84
CA ALA A 88 -4.50 9.74 10.37
C ALA A 88 -4.45 10.95 11.32
N HIS A 89 -3.24 11.47 11.56
CA HIS A 89 -2.95 12.65 12.39
C HIS A 89 -3.01 12.47 13.93
N THR A 90 -2.75 11.27 14.45
CA THR A 90 -2.52 11.05 15.89
C THR A 90 -1.10 11.41 16.38
N GLY A 91 -0.28 12.09 15.56
CA GLY A 91 1.07 12.52 15.95
C GLY A 91 2.13 11.41 15.94
N LEU A 92 1.85 10.28 15.29
CA LEU A 92 2.90 9.30 14.94
C LEU A 92 3.61 9.78 13.67
N ALA A 93 4.87 10.19 13.81
CA ALA A 93 5.76 10.61 12.71
C ALA A 93 5.74 9.62 11.51
N GLU A 94 5.51 8.34 11.83
CA GLU A 94 5.41 7.21 10.89
C GLU A 94 4.42 7.44 9.73
N ASN A 95 3.40 8.29 9.90
CA ASN A 95 2.33 8.51 8.92
C ASN A 95 2.59 9.68 7.95
N GLU A 96 3.33 10.71 8.36
CA GLU A 96 3.62 11.83 7.47
C GLU A 96 4.65 11.44 6.41
N CYS A 97 5.64 10.63 6.76
CA CYS A 97 6.67 10.18 5.84
C CYS A 97 6.10 9.32 4.69
N ALA A 98 5.17 8.41 4.98
CA ALA A 98 4.52 7.59 3.95
C ALA A 98 3.62 8.41 3.02
N LEU A 99 2.87 9.36 3.56
CA LEU A 99 2.00 10.23 2.78
C LEU A 99 2.81 11.21 1.92
N ASP A 100 3.88 11.79 2.48
CA ASP A 100 4.78 12.70 1.79
C ASP A 100 5.56 11.97 0.68
N ALA A 101 6.02 10.75 0.93
CA ALA A 101 6.62 9.91 -0.10
C ALA A 101 5.64 9.54 -1.21
N ALA A 102 4.40 9.15 -0.88
CA ALA A 102 3.37 8.87 -1.87
C ALA A 102 3.02 10.10 -2.73
N ARG A 103 3.06 11.30 -2.13
CA ARG A 103 2.91 12.57 -2.85
C ARG A 103 4.10 12.83 -3.78
N GLY A 104 5.32 12.67 -3.30
CA GLY A 104 6.53 12.79 -4.12
C GLY A 104 6.57 11.80 -5.28
N PHE A 105 5.98 10.60 -5.15
CA PHE A 105 5.82 9.66 -6.26
C PHE A 105 4.68 10.01 -7.22
N ASN A 106 3.57 10.60 -6.75
CA ASN A 106 2.52 11.10 -7.64
C ASN A 106 3.03 12.31 -8.46
N ASP A 107 3.80 13.22 -7.86
CA ASP A 107 4.41 14.37 -8.56
C ASP A 107 5.44 13.92 -9.61
N ARG A 108 6.19 12.83 -9.35
CA ARG A 108 7.14 12.25 -10.32
C ARG A 108 6.48 11.42 -11.41
N ALA A 109 5.29 10.88 -11.17
CA ALA A 109 4.54 10.12 -12.17
C ALA A 109 3.87 11.02 -13.23
N ASP A 110 3.89 12.35 -13.04
CA ASP A 110 3.41 13.36 -13.99
C ASP A 110 4.53 13.97 -14.84
N ILE A 111 5.78 13.46 -14.73
CA ILE A 111 6.91 13.92 -15.52
C ILE A 111 7.09 13.00 -16.74
N ASP A 112 6.62 13.52 -17.87
CA ASP A 112 6.99 13.30 -19.28
C ASP A 112 7.82 12.03 -19.65
N PRO A 113 7.34 11.20 -20.62
CA PRO A 113 7.97 9.93 -21.02
C PRO A 113 9.36 10.01 -21.66
N ASN A 114 10.03 11.17 -21.65
CA ASN A 114 11.37 11.33 -22.24
C ASN A 114 12.49 11.65 -21.23
N THR A 115 12.27 11.49 -19.92
CA THR A 115 13.27 11.85 -18.91
C THR A 115 14.07 10.63 -18.43
N THR A 116 15.29 10.47 -18.96
CA THR A 116 16.31 9.52 -18.49
C THR A 116 17.13 10.12 -17.35
N PHE A 117 17.21 9.49 -16.16
CA PHE A 117 18.33 9.62 -15.19
C PHE A 117 18.36 8.34 -14.32
N ALA A 118 19.42 7.53 -14.18
CA ALA A 118 20.85 7.72 -13.90
C ALA A 118 21.16 8.07 -12.42
N HIS A 119 21.73 7.06 -11.75
CA HIS A 119 22.24 6.90 -10.37
C HIS A 119 21.24 6.86 -9.21
#